data_AF-A0A370NID4-F1
#
_entry.id   AF-A0A370NID4-F1
#
_cell.length_a   1.000
_cell.length_b   1.000
_cell.length_c   1.000
_cell.angle_alpha   90.00
_cell.angle_beta   90.00
_cell.angle_gamma   90.00
#
_symmetry.space_group_name_H-M   'P 1'
#
loop_
_entity.id
_entity.type
_entity.pdbx_description
1 polymer ?
#
loop_
_entity_poly.entity_id
_entity_poly.type
_entity_poly.pdbx_seq_one_letter_code
_entity_poly.pdbx_strand_id
1 'polypeptide(L)'
;MQFDASPKIEADETDFGFHYVAIRETDGKRIARVTAFATPCFIANANGDVWLAIVPVNDERCNFYHVWWDAEKPIGEEPLRSAQLTFVGLDEPTLRKYGMTADTCDSPAAMSVANGFGQDRAKQRDGHFTGLDSITQEDAACSISSGTIRDRSQEMLSTADLAISRLQRTLLACARAERDQKEIPALRAEGGRAVGVSAEIAVDEDWRRLVPHHQIVSSTGARA
;
A
#
# COMPACT_ATOMS: atom_id res chain seq x y z
N MET A 1 -23.77 -0.50 -14.96
CA MET A 1 -23.11 0.30 -13.91
C MET A 1 -21.86 0.89 -14.50
N GLN A 2 -21.79 2.21 -14.64
CA GLN A 2 -20.60 2.86 -15.17
C GLN A 2 -19.65 3.09 -13.99
N PHE A 3 -18.60 2.28 -13.92
CA PHE A 3 -17.54 2.42 -12.93
C PHE A 3 -16.84 3.76 -13.18
N ASP A 4 -16.88 4.66 -12.21
CA ASP A 4 -16.03 5.86 -12.25
C ASP A 4 -14.57 5.45 -12.02
N ALA A 5 -13.83 5.40 -13.11
CA ALA A 5 -12.42 5.04 -13.12
C ALA A 5 -11.49 6.18 -12.64
N SER A 6 -12.02 7.40 -12.42
CA SER A 6 -11.22 8.60 -12.15
C SER A 6 -11.56 9.21 -10.79
N PRO A 7 -11.11 8.61 -9.67
CA PRO A 7 -11.36 9.17 -8.35
C PRO A 7 -10.75 10.56 -8.20
N LYS A 8 -11.42 11.43 -7.43
CA LYS A 8 -10.77 12.62 -6.88
C LYS A 8 -9.79 12.19 -5.79
N ILE A 9 -8.53 12.60 -5.92
CA ILE A 9 -7.48 12.25 -4.96
C ILE A 9 -7.07 13.50 -4.18
N GLU A 10 -7.04 13.39 -2.86
CA GLU A 10 -6.56 14.43 -1.95
C GLU A 10 -5.59 13.81 -0.94
N ALA A 11 -4.72 14.63 -0.32
CA ALA A 11 -3.81 14.17 0.72
C ALA A 11 -3.46 15.28 1.72
N ASP A 12 -3.42 14.93 3.00
CA ASP A 12 -2.98 15.78 4.09
C ASP A 12 -1.73 15.21 4.76
N GLU A 13 -0.74 16.06 4.97
CA GLU A 13 0.45 15.74 5.76
C GLU A 13 0.09 15.73 7.25
N THR A 14 0.50 14.66 7.94
CA THR A 14 0.21 14.43 9.36
C THR A 14 1.47 14.34 10.20
N ASP A 15 1.31 14.34 11.52
CA ASP A 15 2.38 14.12 12.49
C ASP A 15 3.09 12.76 12.31
N PHE A 16 2.41 11.73 11.82
CA PHE A 16 2.97 10.40 11.53
C PHE A 16 3.43 10.18 10.07
N GLY A 17 3.03 11.05 9.14
CA GLY A 17 3.29 10.87 7.72
C GLY A 17 2.25 11.60 6.87
N PHE A 18 1.29 10.87 6.32
CA PHE A 18 0.15 11.49 5.64
C PHE A 18 -1.06 10.56 5.58
N HIS A 19 -2.24 11.17 5.43
CA HIS A 19 -3.42 10.51 4.90
C HIS A 19 -3.60 10.89 3.44
N TYR A 20 -3.89 9.92 2.59
CA TYR A 20 -4.44 10.20 1.25
C TYR A 20 -5.81 9.56 1.12
N VAL A 21 -6.67 10.20 0.35
CA VAL A 21 -8.04 9.73 0.09
C VAL A 21 -8.26 9.60 -1.40
N ALA A 22 -8.91 8.52 -1.81
CA ALA A 22 -9.53 8.40 -3.12
C ALA A 22 -11.04 8.48 -2.94
N ILE A 23 -11.66 9.47 -3.59
CA ILE A 23 -13.09 9.73 -3.51
C ILE A 23 -13.73 9.43 -4.85
N ARG A 24 -14.69 8.51 -4.87
CA ARG A 24 -15.43 8.12 -6.07
C ARG A 24 -16.90 8.47 -5.94
N GLU A 25 -17.51 8.86 -7.04
CA GLU A 25 -18.95 9.05 -7.14
C GLU A 25 -19.57 7.85 -7.86
N THR A 26 -20.62 7.26 -7.27
CA THR A 26 -21.33 6.12 -7.86
C THR A 26 -22.79 6.20 -7.45
N ASP A 27 -23.70 6.26 -8.44
CA ASP A 27 -25.15 6.26 -8.23
C ASP A 27 -25.65 7.29 -7.19
N GLY A 28 -25.09 8.51 -7.22
CA GLY A 28 -25.43 9.61 -6.30
C GLY A 28 -24.83 9.48 -4.90
N LYS A 29 -24.02 8.45 -4.65
CA LYS A 29 -23.24 8.26 -3.42
C LYS A 29 -21.79 8.62 -3.66
N ARG A 30 -21.14 9.18 -2.64
CA ARG A 30 -19.72 9.51 -2.67
C ARG A 30 -18.99 8.65 -1.65
N ILE A 31 -18.07 7.80 -2.11
CA ILE A 31 -17.31 6.89 -1.24
C ILE A 31 -15.89 7.44 -1.10
N ALA A 32 -15.50 7.74 0.13
CA ALA A 32 -14.13 8.13 0.48
C ALA A 32 -13.38 6.93 1.05
N ARG A 33 -12.24 6.59 0.43
CA ARG A 33 -11.31 5.57 0.89
C ARG A 33 -10.02 6.24 1.35
N VAL A 34 -9.85 6.36 2.66
CA VAL A 34 -8.71 7.02 3.31
C VAL A 34 -7.68 5.96 3.69
N THR A 35 -6.44 6.13 3.23
CA THR A 35 -5.31 5.28 3.59
C THR A 35 -4.27 6.13 4.32
N ALA A 36 -3.69 5.59 5.39
CA ALA A 36 -2.61 6.24 6.12
C ALA A 36 -1.26 5.67 5.67
N PHE A 37 -0.28 6.52 5.43
CA PHE A 37 1.12 6.14 5.47
C PHE A 37 1.75 6.70 6.74
N ALA A 38 2.25 5.82 7.59
CA ALA A 38 3.02 6.14 8.77
C ALA A 38 4.50 5.80 8.54
N THR A 39 5.33 6.81 8.73
CA THR A 39 6.77 6.70 8.49
C THR A 39 7.39 5.69 9.49
N PRO A 40 8.40 4.90 9.07
CA PRO A 40 9.03 4.91 7.75
C PRO A 40 8.43 3.94 6.74
N CYS A 41 7.60 2.99 7.15
CA CYS A 41 7.28 1.84 6.32
C CYS A 41 5.87 1.27 6.51
N PHE A 42 4.98 1.97 7.20
CA PHE A 42 3.72 1.43 7.66
C PHE A 42 2.54 2.01 6.89
N ILE A 43 1.56 1.17 6.55
CA ILE A 43 0.41 1.55 5.74
C ILE A 43 -0.86 1.00 6.40
N ALA A 44 -1.78 1.87 6.79
CA ALA A 44 -3.11 1.46 7.22
C ALA A 44 -4.08 1.55 6.04
N ASN A 45 -4.55 0.40 5.56
CA ASN A 45 -5.38 0.31 4.37
C ASN A 45 -6.79 0.88 4.62
N ALA A 46 -7.38 1.49 3.60
CA ALA A 46 -8.73 2.05 3.67
C ALA A 46 -9.84 1.06 4.05
N ASN A 47 -9.64 -0.26 3.99
CA ASN A 47 -10.61 -1.21 4.48
C ASN A 47 -10.78 -1.13 6.02
N GLY A 48 -9.78 -0.62 6.74
CA GLY A 48 -9.83 -0.44 8.21
C GLY A 48 -9.56 -1.71 9.01
N ASP A 49 -9.18 -2.80 8.34
CA ASP A 49 -8.93 -4.13 8.91
C ASP A 49 -7.62 -4.77 8.38
N VAL A 50 -6.83 -3.99 7.63
CA VAL A 50 -5.54 -4.39 7.09
C VAL A 50 -4.49 -3.33 7.34
N TRP A 51 -3.32 -3.79 7.78
CA TRP A 51 -2.13 -2.99 7.91
C TRP A 51 -0.97 -3.70 7.23
N LEU A 52 -0.15 -2.92 6.53
CA LEU A 52 0.97 -3.41 5.76
C LEU A 52 2.26 -2.75 6.27
N ALA A 53 3.37 -3.49 6.23
CA ALA A 53 4.69 -2.93 6.49
C ALA A 53 5.70 -3.36 5.44
N ILE A 54 6.38 -2.39 4.83
CA ILE A 54 7.47 -2.61 3.87
C ILE A 54 8.79 -2.30 4.58
N VAL A 55 9.24 -3.24 5.41
CA VAL A 55 10.36 -3.01 6.34
C VAL A 55 11.70 -3.18 5.59
N PRO A 56 12.54 -2.13 5.51
CA PRO A 56 13.84 -2.23 4.89
C PRO A 56 14.74 -3.22 5.63
N VAL A 57 15.41 -4.10 4.89
CA VAL A 57 16.46 -5.00 5.40
C VAL A 57 17.84 -4.44 5.06
N ASN A 58 17.98 -3.95 3.82
CA ASN A 58 19.15 -3.23 3.32
C ASN A 58 18.70 -2.32 2.15
N ASP A 59 19.65 -1.72 1.44
CA ASP A 59 19.39 -0.79 0.32
C ASP A 59 18.64 -1.43 -0.86
N GLU A 60 18.62 -2.75 -0.92
CA GLU A 60 18.13 -3.53 -2.05
C GLU A 60 16.92 -4.41 -1.73
N ARG A 61 16.55 -4.55 -0.45
CA ARG A 61 15.54 -5.52 -0.01
C ARG A 61 14.68 -4.99 1.10
N CYS A 62 13.39 -5.29 1.00
CA CYS A 62 12.41 -5.09 2.05
C CYS A 62 11.69 -6.42 2.36
N ASN A 63 11.31 -6.60 3.62
CA ASN A 63 10.31 -7.59 4.00
C ASN A 63 8.92 -6.95 3.91
N PHE A 64 7.98 -7.62 3.27
CA PHE A 64 6.61 -7.14 3.14
C PHE A 64 5.68 -7.94 4.07
N TYR A 65 5.18 -7.28 5.11
CA TYR A 65 4.28 -7.88 6.08
C TYR A 65 2.84 -7.46 5.82
N HIS A 66 1.94 -8.41 5.99
CA HIS A 66 0.51 -8.17 6.04
C HIS A 66 -0.01 -8.53 7.43
N VAL A 67 -0.80 -7.64 8.00
CA VAL A 67 -1.46 -7.82 9.29
C VAL A 67 -2.95 -7.57 9.08
N TRP A 68 -3.74 -8.63 9.28
CA TRP A 68 -5.20 -8.57 9.22
C TRP A 68 -5.78 -8.71 10.62
N TRP A 69 -6.90 -8.05 10.87
CA TRP A 69 -7.71 -8.27 12.06
C TRP A 69 -9.19 -8.21 11.71
N ASP A 70 -10.01 -8.85 12.54
CA ASP A 70 -11.47 -8.73 12.49
C ASP A 70 -11.94 -8.73 13.95
N ALA A 71 -12.82 -7.80 14.31
CA ALA A 71 -13.28 -7.65 15.70
C ALA A 71 -14.32 -8.71 16.10
N GLU A 72 -14.96 -9.36 15.12
CA GLU A 72 -16.05 -10.31 15.32
C GLU A 72 -15.60 -11.74 15.00
N LYS A 73 -14.72 -11.93 14.01
CA LYS A 73 -14.30 -13.24 13.53
C LYS A 73 -12.87 -13.57 13.96
N PRO A 74 -12.59 -14.80 14.43
CA PRO A 74 -11.24 -15.24 14.76
C PRO A 74 -10.45 -15.60 13.49
N ILE A 75 -10.15 -14.62 12.63
CA ILE A 75 -9.48 -14.85 11.34
C ILE A 75 -8.03 -15.37 11.47
N GLY A 76 -7.44 -15.27 12.67
CA GLY A 76 -6.14 -15.84 12.99
C GLY A 76 -6.17 -17.33 13.32
N GLU A 77 -7.36 -17.93 13.42
CA GLU A 77 -7.57 -19.33 13.76
C GLU A 77 -8.02 -20.15 12.53
N GLU A 78 -7.80 -21.46 12.58
CA GLU A 78 -8.26 -22.36 11.52
C GLU A 78 -9.78 -22.60 11.61
N PRO A 79 -10.49 -22.73 10.45
CA PRO A 79 -9.96 -22.80 9.08
C PRO A 79 -9.82 -21.44 8.38
N LEU A 80 -10.20 -20.33 9.06
CA LEU A 80 -10.28 -19.00 8.45
C LEU A 80 -8.89 -18.48 8.06
N ARG A 81 -7.87 -18.74 8.88
CA ARG A 81 -6.49 -18.36 8.61
C ARG A 81 -5.99 -18.95 7.29
N SER A 82 -6.07 -20.27 7.12
CA SER A 82 -5.61 -20.91 5.89
C SER A 82 -6.42 -20.45 4.68
N ALA A 83 -7.75 -20.32 4.82
CA ALA A 83 -8.60 -19.82 3.74
C ALA A 83 -8.20 -18.40 3.30
N GLN A 84 -7.92 -17.51 4.24
CA GLN A 84 -7.45 -16.15 3.96
C GLN A 84 -6.10 -16.17 3.24
N LEU A 85 -5.12 -16.91 3.76
CA LEU A 85 -3.77 -17.00 3.17
C LEU A 85 -3.82 -17.55 1.74
N THR A 86 -4.59 -18.61 1.49
CA THR A 86 -4.78 -19.15 0.14
C THR A 86 -5.46 -18.15 -0.79
N PHE A 87 -6.50 -17.45 -0.31
CA PHE A 87 -7.22 -16.47 -1.13
C PHE A 87 -6.30 -15.34 -1.62
N VAL A 88 -5.44 -14.82 -0.74
CA VAL A 88 -4.51 -13.74 -1.10
C VAL A 88 -3.16 -14.24 -1.65
N GLY A 89 -2.96 -15.55 -1.83
CA GLY A 89 -1.71 -16.12 -2.35
C GLY A 89 -0.51 -15.97 -1.41
N LEU A 90 -0.75 -15.95 -0.10
CA LEU A 90 0.27 -16.02 0.95
C LEU A 90 0.34 -17.40 1.63
N ASP A 91 -0.31 -18.42 1.06
CA ASP A 91 -0.10 -19.80 1.50
C ASP A 91 1.31 -20.30 1.12
N GLU A 92 1.82 -21.25 1.90
CA GLU A 92 3.18 -21.76 1.76
C GLU A 92 3.50 -22.32 0.35
N PRO A 93 2.64 -23.15 -0.29
CA PRO A 93 2.85 -23.57 -1.68
C PRO A 93 3.02 -22.41 -2.65
N THR A 94 2.13 -21.41 -2.59
CA THR A 94 2.19 -20.23 -3.47
C THR A 94 3.47 -19.43 -3.22
N LEU A 95 3.79 -19.11 -1.96
CA LEU A 95 5.00 -18.34 -1.65
C LEU A 95 6.27 -19.04 -2.13
N ARG A 96 6.38 -20.35 -1.94
CA ARG A 96 7.56 -21.11 -2.40
C ARG A 96 7.67 -21.15 -3.92
N LYS A 97 6.56 -21.28 -4.65
CA LYS A 97 6.54 -21.26 -6.12
C LYS A 97 7.18 -19.99 -6.70
N TYR A 98 6.99 -18.85 -6.03
CA TYR A 98 7.48 -17.54 -6.48
C TYR A 98 8.75 -17.07 -5.75
N GLY A 99 9.37 -17.92 -4.93
CA GLY A 99 10.56 -17.55 -4.17
C GLY A 99 10.30 -16.45 -3.14
N MET A 100 9.13 -16.44 -2.50
CA MET A 100 8.70 -15.41 -1.55
C MET A 100 8.80 -15.87 -0.08
N THR A 101 9.54 -16.93 0.20
CA THR A 101 9.90 -17.34 1.57
C THR A 101 11.36 -16.98 1.88
N ALA A 102 11.71 -16.90 3.17
CA ALA A 102 13.06 -16.55 3.60
C ALA A 102 14.16 -17.49 3.04
N ASP A 103 13.85 -18.76 2.82
CA ASP A 103 14.78 -19.76 2.29
C ASP A 103 14.76 -19.86 0.75
N THR A 104 13.78 -19.24 0.07
CA THR A 104 13.63 -19.32 -1.39
C THR A 104 13.85 -18.00 -2.11
N CYS A 105 13.99 -16.88 -1.39
CA CYS A 105 14.10 -15.54 -1.95
C CYS A 105 15.40 -15.24 -2.71
N ASP A 106 16.40 -16.11 -2.61
CA ASP A 106 17.63 -16.07 -3.41
C ASP A 106 17.77 -17.26 -4.37
N SER A 107 16.71 -18.07 -4.48
CA SER A 107 16.69 -19.24 -5.37
C SER A 107 16.29 -18.84 -6.79
N PRO A 108 16.49 -19.72 -7.80
CA PRO A 108 15.98 -19.50 -9.15
C PRO A 108 14.44 -19.33 -9.25
N ALA A 109 13.69 -19.69 -8.19
CA ALA A 109 12.25 -19.47 -8.11
C ALA A 109 11.87 -17.99 -7.85
N ALA A 110 12.79 -17.19 -7.31
CA ALA A 110 12.54 -15.77 -7.04
C ALA A 110 12.14 -15.03 -8.32
N MET A 111 11.06 -14.27 -8.25
CA MET A 111 10.49 -13.55 -9.40
C MET A 111 11.53 -12.60 -10.02
N SER A 112 11.72 -12.70 -11.34
CA SER A 112 12.66 -11.85 -12.08
C SER A 112 12.25 -11.71 -13.54
N VAL A 113 12.86 -10.75 -14.24
CA VAL A 113 12.69 -10.63 -15.69
C VAL A 113 13.12 -11.93 -16.41
N ALA A 114 14.16 -12.60 -15.92
CA ALA A 114 14.73 -13.81 -16.53
C ALA A 114 13.75 -15.00 -16.53
N ASN A 115 12.94 -15.15 -15.47
CA ASN A 115 11.90 -16.19 -15.40
C ASN A 115 10.50 -15.68 -15.72
N GLY A 116 10.40 -14.48 -16.31
CA GLY A 116 9.12 -13.85 -16.64
C GLY A 116 8.21 -13.67 -15.42
N PHE A 117 8.81 -13.43 -14.25
CA PHE A 117 8.14 -13.30 -12.94
C PHE A 117 7.29 -14.52 -12.54
N GLY A 118 7.49 -15.67 -13.17
CA GLY A 118 6.67 -16.88 -12.92
C GLY A 118 5.27 -16.84 -13.55
N GLN A 119 5.03 -15.99 -14.56
CA GLN A 119 3.76 -15.95 -15.29
C GLN A 119 3.53 -17.23 -16.11
N ASP A 120 2.36 -17.86 -15.94
CA ASP A 120 1.92 -18.96 -16.81
C ASP A 120 1.31 -18.43 -18.12
N ARG A 121 2.10 -18.53 -19.20
CA ARG A 121 1.68 -18.08 -20.54
C ARG A 121 0.65 -18.98 -21.20
N ALA A 122 0.54 -20.25 -20.81
CA ALA A 122 -0.51 -21.13 -21.31
C ALA A 122 -1.85 -20.72 -20.69
N LYS A 123 -1.87 -20.53 -19.37
CA LYS A 123 -3.04 -20.02 -18.64
C LYS A 123 -3.53 -18.68 -19.20
N GLN A 124 -2.60 -17.79 -19.59
CA GLN A 124 -2.98 -16.53 -20.25
C GLN A 124 -3.63 -16.72 -21.62
N ARG A 125 -3.10 -17.61 -22.45
CA ARG A 125 -3.70 -17.95 -23.75
C ARG A 125 -5.09 -18.56 -23.60
N ASP A 126 -5.33 -19.25 -22.49
CA ASP A 126 -6.62 -19.84 -22.13
C ASP A 126 -7.58 -18.85 -21.44
N GLY A 127 -7.23 -17.56 -21.39
CA GLY A 127 -8.11 -16.47 -20.98
C GLY A 127 -7.86 -15.89 -19.59
N HIS A 128 -6.85 -16.36 -18.85
CA HIS A 128 -6.46 -15.73 -17.60
C HIS A 128 -5.72 -14.41 -17.83
N PHE A 129 -5.96 -13.39 -17.02
CA PHE A 129 -5.42 -12.05 -17.27
C PHE A 129 -3.88 -11.99 -17.13
N THR A 130 -3.33 -12.37 -15.97
CA THR A 130 -1.90 -12.21 -15.66
C THR A 130 -1.05 -13.48 -15.74
N GLY A 131 -1.67 -14.66 -15.66
CA GLY A 131 -0.97 -15.93 -15.52
C GLY A 131 -0.35 -16.15 -14.13
N LEU A 132 -0.60 -15.27 -13.16
CA LEU A 132 -0.16 -15.39 -11.78
C LEU A 132 -1.28 -15.98 -10.92
N ASP A 133 -0.93 -16.54 -9.75
CA ASP A 133 -1.88 -17.28 -8.93
C ASP A 133 -2.80 -16.39 -8.10
N SER A 134 -2.33 -15.22 -7.65
CA SER A 134 -3.13 -14.27 -6.88
C SER A 134 -2.63 -12.83 -7.04
N ILE A 135 -3.43 -11.89 -6.54
CA ILE A 135 -3.16 -10.45 -6.54
C ILE A 135 -1.83 -10.10 -5.91
N THR A 136 -1.41 -10.81 -4.86
CA THR A 136 -0.12 -10.54 -4.20
C THR A 136 1.06 -10.79 -5.11
N GLN A 137 1.00 -11.82 -5.97
CA GLN A 137 2.03 -12.08 -6.97
C GLN A 137 1.96 -11.07 -8.11
N GLU A 138 0.77 -10.63 -8.51
CA GLU A 138 0.61 -9.55 -9.49
C GLU A 138 1.28 -8.25 -9.00
N ASP A 139 1.01 -7.86 -7.76
CA ASP A 139 1.60 -6.69 -7.11
C ASP A 139 3.12 -6.83 -6.94
N ALA A 140 3.59 -8.02 -6.53
CA ALA A 140 5.03 -8.30 -6.41
C ALA A 140 5.74 -8.15 -7.77
N ALA A 141 5.20 -8.75 -8.84
CA ALA A 141 5.73 -8.63 -10.19
C ALA A 141 5.82 -7.17 -10.63
N CYS A 142 4.75 -6.40 -10.43
CA CYS A 142 4.71 -4.98 -10.78
C CYS A 142 5.76 -4.19 -9.99
N SER A 143 5.85 -4.41 -8.69
CA SER A 143 6.74 -3.66 -7.79
C SER A 143 8.22 -3.86 -8.14
N ILE A 144 8.64 -5.11 -8.34
CA ILE A 144 10.05 -5.43 -8.59
C ILE A 144 10.47 -5.25 -10.05
N SER A 145 9.50 -5.10 -10.98
CA SER A 145 9.81 -4.92 -12.41
C SER A 145 10.62 -3.67 -12.72
N SER A 146 10.57 -2.67 -11.84
CA SER A 146 11.35 -1.43 -11.95
C SER A 146 12.83 -1.57 -11.53
N GLY A 147 13.23 -2.77 -11.13
CA GLY A 147 14.57 -3.07 -10.62
C GLY A 147 14.70 -2.80 -9.12
N THR A 148 15.84 -3.22 -8.56
CA THR A 148 16.15 -3.12 -7.14
C THR A 148 16.18 -1.67 -6.62
N ILE A 149 16.83 -0.79 -7.38
CA ILE A 149 16.85 0.66 -7.12
C ILE A 149 16.40 1.35 -8.42
N ARG A 150 15.20 1.91 -8.38
CA ARG A 150 14.60 2.60 -9.53
C ARG A 150 15.33 3.92 -9.81
N ASP A 151 15.79 4.13 -11.05
CA ASP A 151 16.20 5.45 -11.51
C ASP A 151 14.97 6.34 -11.68
N ARG A 152 14.96 7.47 -10.97
CA ARG A 152 13.86 8.43 -10.94
C ARG A 152 14.18 9.74 -11.64
N SER A 153 15.35 9.84 -12.31
CA SER A 153 15.78 11.05 -13.02
C SER A 153 14.84 11.45 -14.17
N GLN A 154 14.11 10.48 -14.73
CA GLN A 154 13.14 10.66 -15.81
C GLN A 154 11.69 10.37 -15.36
N GLU A 155 11.44 10.26 -14.05
CA GLU A 155 10.10 9.98 -13.54
C GLU A 155 9.16 11.18 -13.77
N MET A 156 8.06 10.95 -14.50
CA MET A 156 7.01 11.94 -14.72
C MET A 156 5.75 11.53 -13.96
N LEU A 157 5.47 12.21 -12.86
CA LEU A 157 4.27 11.98 -12.05
C LEU A 157 3.07 12.77 -12.60
N SER A 158 1.91 12.16 -12.52
CA SER A 158 0.62 12.78 -12.83
C SER A 158 -0.14 13.19 -11.57
N THR A 159 -1.32 13.81 -11.73
CA THR A 159 -2.21 14.13 -10.60
C THR A 159 -2.66 12.90 -9.83
N ALA A 160 -2.75 11.73 -10.49
CA ALA A 160 -3.09 10.48 -9.83
C ALA A 160 -1.99 9.99 -8.88
N ASP A 161 -0.76 10.46 -9.06
CA ASP A 161 0.42 10.05 -8.28
C ASP A 161 0.67 10.95 -7.05
N LEU A 162 -0.34 11.68 -6.59
CA LEU A 162 -0.22 12.59 -5.45
C LEU A 162 0.36 11.88 -4.21
N ALA A 163 -0.11 10.68 -3.90
CA ALA A 163 0.37 9.89 -2.76
C ALA A 163 1.84 9.46 -2.93
N ILE A 164 2.28 9.18 -4.15
CA ILE A 164 3.69 8.85 -4.46
C ILE A 164 4.58 10.07 -4.18
N SER A 165 4.17 11.25 -4.67
CA SER A 165 4.89 12.50 -4.39
C SER A 165 4.98 12.80 -2.89
N ARG A 166 3.89 12.57 -2.14
CA ARG A 166 3.86 12.76 -0.67
C ARG A 166 4.78 11.77 0.05
N LEU A 167 4.69 10.48 -0.27
CA LEU A 167 5.58 9.45 0.26
C LEU A 167 7.05 9.83 0.13
N GLN A 168 7.47 10.22 -1.07
CA GLN A 168 8.86 10.58 -1.35
C GLN A 168 9.30 11.83 -0.59
N ARG A 169 8.45 12.85 -0.50
CA ARG A 169 8.72 14.05 0.29
C ARG A 169 8.86 13.72 1.78
N THR A 170 7.98 12.89 2.32
CA THR A 170 8.00 12.46 3.72
C THR A 170 9.28 11.68 4.05
N LEU A 171 9.63 10.67 3.25
CA LEU A 171 10.85 9.88 3.44
C LEU A 171 12.11 10.75 3.34
N LEU A 172 12.17 11.66 2.36
CA LEU A 172 13.31 12.57 2.19
C LEU A 172 13.42 13.57 3.35
N ALA A 173 12.29 14.04 3.88
CA ALA A 173 12.29 14.89 5.07
C ALA A 173 12.87 14.15 6.29
N CYS A 174 12.53 12.87 6.47
CA CYS A 174 13.07 12.05 7.54
C CYS A 174 14.58 11.83 7.38
N ALA A 175 15.05 11.49 6.17
CA ALA A 175 16.48 11.32 5.89
C ALA A 175 17.27 12.62 6.12
N ARG A 176 16.71 13.78 5.75
CA ARG A 176 17.33 15.10 6.00
C ARG A 176 17.37 15.45 7.49
N ALA A 177 16.28 15.17 8.21
CA ALA A 177 16.22 15.38 9.65
C ALA A 177 17.28 14.52 10.37
N GLU A 178 17.40 13.24 10.02
CA GLU A 178 18.43 12.35 10.57
C GLU A 178 19.85 12.85 10.28
N ARG A 179 20.15 13.19 9.01
CA ARG A 179 21.44 13.76 8.60
C ARG A 179 21.80 15.01 9.39
N ASP A 180 20.82 15.89 9.62
CA ASP A 180 20.99 17.15 10.34
C ASP A 180 20.89 16.98 11.86
N GLN A 181 20.70 15.75 12.38
CA GLN A 181 20.50 15.44 13.79
C GLN A 181 19.31 16.22 14.42
N LYS A 182 18.23 16.34 13.65
CA LYS A 182 16.95 16.93 14.05
C LYS A 182 15.94 15.84 14.39
N GLU A 183 14.94 16.21 15.18
CA GLU A 183 13.83 15.31 15.49
C GLU A 183 13.04 14.92 14.22
N ILE A 184 12.64 13.65 14.15
CA ILE A 184 11.70 13.12 13.16
C ILE A 184 10.34 12.97 13.88
N PRO A 185 9.38 13.91 13.69
CA PRO A 185 8.13 13.93 14.45
C PRO A 185 7.36 12.62 14.38
N ALA A 186 7.38 11.96 13.21
CA ALA A 186 6.68 10.70 12.99
C ALA A 186 7.14 9.55 13.89
N LEU A 187 8.39 9.58 14.37
CA LEU A 187 8.90 8.56 15.30
C LEU A 187 8.34 8.71 16.72
N ARG A 188 7.73 9.86 17.03
CA ARG A 188 7.06 10.13 18.31
C ARG A 188 5.54 10.19 18.20
N ALA A 189 5.00 10.06 16.99
CA ALA A 189 3.58 10.10 16.76
C ALA A 189 2.88 8.89 17.39
N GLU A 190 1.65 9.09 17.84
CA GLU A 190 0.82 8.00 18.35
C GLU A 190 0.37 7.14 17.17
N GLY A 191 0.93 5.93 17.04
CA GLY A 191 0.63 5.02 15.94
C GLY A 191 -0.86 4.71 15.77
N GLY A 192 -1.65 4.74 16.85
CA GLY A 192 -3.10 4.56 16.82
C GLY A 192 -3.88 5.63 16.03
N ARG A 193 -3.24 6.75 15.65
CA ARG A 193 -3.85 7.78 14.79
C ARG A 193 -3.72 7.46 13.30
N ALA A 194 -2.79 6.58 12.94
CA ALA A 194 -2.58 6.13 11.56
C ALA A 194 -3.58 5.01 11.23
N VAL A 195 -4.84 5.40 11.01
CA VAL A 195 -5.93 4.49 10.64
C VAL A 195 -6.33 4.67 9.18
N GLY A 196 -6.78 3.59 8.55
CA GLY A 196 -7.46 3.63 7.26
C GLY A 196 -8.97 3.43 7.46
N VAL A 197 -9.77 4.04 6.58
CA VAL A 197 -11.24 3.98 6.67
C VAL A 197 -11.88 4.15 5.31
N SER A 198 -12.99 3.45 5.09
CA SER A 198 -13.81 3.55 3.89
C SER A 198 -15.24 3.81 4.31
N ALA A 199 -15.79 4.94 3.87
CA ALA A 199 -17.15 5.33 4.23
C ALA A 199 -17.83 6.16 3.14
N GLU A 200 -19.16 6.11 3.14
CA GLU A 200 -19.98 7.04 2.37
C GLU A 200 -19.95 8.43 3.02
N ILE A 201 -19.78 9.45 2.19
CA ILE A 201 -19.83 10.87 2.57
C ILE A 201 -20.87 11.59 1.73
N ALA A 202 -21.49 12.64 2.26
CA ALA A 202 -22.35 13.51 1.46
C ALA A 202 -21.50 14.34 0.47
N VAL A 203 -22.15 14.90 -0.56
CA VAL A 203 -21.48 15.64 -1.66
C VAL A 203 -20.56 16.75 -1.12
N ASP A 204 -21.07 17.56 -0.19
CA ASP A 204 -20.35 18.71 0.39
C ASP A 204 -19.59 18.38 1.68
N GLU A 205 -19.53 17.10 2.05
CA GLU A 205 -18.96 16.69 3.32
C GLU A 205 -17.45 16.46 3.22
N ASP A 206 -16.71 16.96 4.20
CA ASP A 206 -15.26 16.81 4.27
C ASP A 206 -14.91 15.39 4.76
N TRP A 207 -14.09 14.68 4.00
CA TRP A 207 -13.63 13.33 4.32
C TRP A 207 -12.83 13.29 5.64
N ARG A 208 -12.25 14.42 6.06
CA ARG A 208 -11.48 14.54 7.31
C ARG A 208 -12.26 14.16 8.56
N ARG A 209 -13.59 14.28 8.52
CA ARG A 209 -14.46 13.80 9.61
C ARG A 209 -14.31 12.30 9.89
N LEU A 210 -13.87 11.52 8.91
CA LEU A 210 -13.68 10.07 9.02
C LEU A 210 -12.43 9.73 9.83
N VAL A 211 -11.52 10.69 9.99
CA VAL A 211 -10.26 10.54 10.73
C VAL A 211 -10.12 11.67 11.77
N PRO A 212 -11.02 11.73 12.78
CA PRO A 212 -11.10 12.86 13.71
C PRO A 212 -9.83 13.06 14.57
N HIS A 213 -8.94 12.06 14.60
CA HIS A 213 -7.67 12.10 15.32
C HIS A 213 -6.49 12.54 14.45
N HIS A 214 -6.69 12.82 13.16
CA HIS A 214 -5.60 13.21 12.27
C HIS A 214 -5.14 14.65 12.57
N GLN A 215 -3.84 14.84 12.79
CA GLN A 215 -3.28 16.16 13.07
C GLN A 215 -2.56 16.68 11.84
N ILE A 216 -3.13 17.68 11.17
CA ILE A 216 -2.57 18.25 9.94
C ILE A 216 -1.39 19.17 10.31
N VAL A 217 -0.19 18.82 9.85
CA VAL A 217 1.05 19.60 10.13
C VAL A 217 1.37 20.63 9.04
N SER A 218 0.71 20.55 7.89
CA SER A 218 0.83 21.50 6.80
C SER A 218 -0.53 21.72 6.14
N SER A 219 -1.18 22.84 6.45
CA SER A 219 -2.48 23.21 5.85
C SER A 219 -2.36 23.87 4.47
N THR A 220 -1.15 24.01 3.92
CA THR A 220 -0.89 24.89 2.77
C THR A 220 -0.43 24.17 1.49
N GLY A 221 -0.57 22.85 1.40
CA GLY A 221 0.03 22.08 0.30
C GLY A 221 -0.89 21.49 -0.77
N ALA A 222 -2.22 21.55 -0.63
CA ALA A 222 -3.13 20.79 -1.51
C ALA A 222 -4.50 21.44 -1.74
N ARG A 223 -4.54 22.75 -1.97
CA ARG A 223 -5.68 23.40 -2.65
C ARG A 223 -5.25 23.81 -4.06
N ALA A 224 -5.15 22.84 -4.95
CA ALA A 224 -5.05 23.06 -6.39
C ALA A 224 -5.98 22.06 -7.07
#